data_AF-A0A7S0VHW0-F1
#
_entry.id   AF-A0A7S0VHW0-F1
#
_cell.length_a   1.000
_cell.length_b   1.000
_cell.length_c   1.000
_cell.angle_alpha   90.00
_cell.angle_beta   90.00
_cell.angle_gamma   90.00
#
_symmetry.space_group_name_H-M   'P 1'
#
loop_
_entity.id
_entity.type
_entity.pdbx_description
1 polymer ?
#
loop_
_entity_poly.entity_id
_entity_poly.type
_entity_poly.pdbx_seq_one_letter_code
_entity_poly.pdbx_strand_id
1 'polypeptide(L)'
;KSSSAAAAATAAAAAALEGNMGVETIVRKMADGGYLFQVDGSSHLVHAEDEAAGTRLLINGLTVLLAAETDPSTLKASGPGKLIRYLVPSGRHVDCDQPYAEVEVMKMLMPLLSPASGIIRFVVAEGAVLAAGDLIAKLDLEDARAAAVSSEPFKGQFPDLGPPTAPSERIDHVFAAALGRAKNVLEGYYAGRATDIVGALVDALDSPALAPLQWRGGMSGAA
;
A
#
# COMPACT_ATOMS: atom_id res chain seq x y z
N LYS A 1 -18.31 -7.14 32.02
CA LYS A 1 -17.64 -8.35 31.48
C LYS A 1 -18.42 -8.80 30.24
N SER A 2 -18.05 -8.32 29.05
CA SER A 2 -18.57 -8.81 27.78
C SER A 2 -17.40 -8.87 26.80
N SER A 3 -16.74 -10.02 26.78
CA SER A 3 -15.75 -10.38 25.77
C SER A 3 -16.49 -10.61 24.46
N SER A 4 -16.58 -9.58 23.62
CA SER A 4 -16.96 -9.72 22.23
C SER A 4 -15.72 -10.22 21.49
N ALA A 5 -15.65 -11.53 21.24
CA ALA A 5 -14.67 -12.10 20.34
C ALA A 5 -14.92 -11.50 18.94
N ALA A 6 -14.11 -10.51 18.56
CA ALA A 6 -14.08 -10.02 17.20
C ALA A 6 -13.64 -11.20 16.31
N ALA A 7 -14.60 -11.82 15.62
CA ALA A 7 -14.31 -12.80 14.59
C ALA A 7 -13.39 -12.11 13.58
N ALA A 8 -12.15 -12.62 13.46
CA ALA A 8 -11.17 -12.06 12.55
C ALA A 8 -11.70 -12.21 11.11
N ALA A 9 -12.22 -11.12 10.56
CA ALA A 9 -12.70 -11.09 9.18
C ALA A 9 -11.51 -11.46 8.28
N THR A 10 -11.64 -12.60 7.62
CA THR A 10 -10.69 -13.09 6.63
C THR A 10 -11.26 -12.67 5.28
N ALA A 11 -10.57 -11.76 4.59
CA ALA A 11 -10.99 -11.26 3.28
C ALA A 11 -10.07 -11.83 2.20
N ALA A 12 -10.67 -12.35 1.13
CA ALA A 12 -9.93 -12.59 -0.10
C ALA A 12 -9.71 -11.22 -0.77
N ALA A 13 -8.46 -10.90 -1.11
CA ALA A 13 -8.10 -9.67 -1.78
C ALA A 13 -7.25 -9.99 -3.01
N ALA A 14 -7.50 -9.28 -4.11
CA ALA A 14 -6.66 -9.35 -5.30
C ALA A 14 -5.90 -8.03 -5.43
N ALA A 15 -4.57 -8.10 -5.53
CA ALA A 15 -3.74 -6.95 -5.88
C ALA A 15 -3.46 -7.01 -7.38
N ALA A 16 -3.82 -5.98 -8.13
CA ALA A 16 -3.60 -5.92 -9.59
C ALA A 16 -2.70 -4.74 -9.94
N LEU A 17 -1.75 -4.99 -10.84
CA LEU A 17 -1.03 -3.94 -11.57
C LEU A 17 -1.73 -3.72 -12.92
N GLU A 18 -1.45 -2.60 -13.61
CA GLU A 18 -2.00 -2.35 -14.94
C GLU A 18 -1.81 -3.56 -15.86
N GLY A 19 -2.92 -4.11 -16.41
CA GLY A 19 -2.87 -5.24 -17.35
C GLY A 19 -3.55 -6.55 -16.92
N ASN A 20 -4.53 -6.55 -16.01
CA ASN A 20 -5.34 -7.74 -15.64
C ASN A 20 -4.53 -8.91 -15.05
N MET A 21 -3.31 -8.64 -14.57
CA MET A 21 -2.43 -9.57 -13.87
C MET A 21 -2.55 -9.28 -12.37
N GLY A 22 -3.38 -10.08 -11.69
CA GLY A 22 -3.64 -9.94 -10.26
C GLY A 22 -3.03 -11.08 -9.45
N VAL A 23 -2.58 -10.78 -8.24
CA VAL A 23 -2.15 -11.77 -7.24
C VAL A 23 -3.32 -12.00 -6.29
N GLU A 24 -3.76 -13.25 -6.17
CA GLU A 24 -4.75 -13.65 -5.17
C GLU A 24 -4.08 -13.72 -3.79
N THR A 25 -4.68 -13.07 -2.79
CA THR A 25 -4.18 -13.03 -1.42
C THR A 25 -5.31 -13.27 -0.44
N ILE A 26 -4.98 -13.81 0.73
CA ILE A 26 -5.90 -13.86 1.87
C ILE A 26 -5.35 -12.96 2.95
N VAL A 27 -6.18 -12.04 3.44
CA VAL A 27 -5.79 -11.10 4.48
C VAL A 27 -6.67 -11.31 5.70
N ARG A 28 -6.02 -11.43 6.86
CA ARG A 28 -6.70 -11.49 8.16
C ARG A 28 -6.16 -10.39 9.06
N LYS A 29 -7.05 -9.54 9.59
CA LYS A 29 -6.69 -8.58 10.64
C LYS A 29 -6.48 -9.31 11.97
N MET A 30 -5.38 -8.99 12.66
CA MET A 30 -5.01 -9.56 13.96
C MET A 30 -5.45 -8.65 15.12
N ALA A 31 -5.45 -9.21 16.33
CA ALA A 31 -5.94 -8.52 17.53
C ALA A 31 -5.02 -7.37 17.99
N ASP A 32 -3.74 -7.43 17.63
CA ASP A 32 -2.73 -6.41 17.86
C ASP A 32 -2.79 -5.23 16.86
N GLY A 33 -3.69 -5.30 15.87
CA GLY A 33 -3.83 -4.29 14.82
C GLY A 33 -3.00 -4.57 13.57
N GLY A 34 -2.15 -5.60 13.58
CA GLY A 34 -1.44 -6.08 12.40
C GLY A 34 -2.33 -6.86 11.43
N TYR A 35 -1.74 -7.28 10.32
CA TYR A 35 -2.37 -8.07 9.28
C TYR A 35 -1.55 -9.33 9.01
N LEU A 36 -2.22 -10.47 8.87
CA LEU A 36 -1.63 -11.70 8.37
C LEU A 36 -2.04 -11.85 6.89
N PHE A 37 -1.05 -11.71 6.02
CA PHE A 37 -1.19 -11.93 4.58
C PHE A 37 -0.82 -13.38 4.25
N GLN A 38 -1.61 -14.05 3.42
CA GLN A 38 -1.23 -15.31 2.81
C GLN A 38 -1.09 -15.10 1.30
N VAL A 39 0.11 -15.36 0.80
CA VAL A 39 0.53 -15.14 -0.59
C VAL A 39 1.41 -16.32 -0.98
N ASP A 40 1.16 -16.95 -2.14
CA ASP A 40 1.94 -18.08 -2.65
C ASP A 40 2.10 -19.22 -1.62
N GLY A 41 1.01 -19.56 -0.95
CA GLY A 41 0.96 -20.56 0.12
C GLY A 41 1.70 -20.21 1.42
N SER A 42 2.36 -19.06 1.49
CA SER A 42 3.15 -18.60 2.64
C SER A 42 2.46 -17.51 3.43
N SER A 43 2.70 -17.46 4.74
CA SER A 43 2.10 -16.45 5.64
C SER A 43 3.11 -15.37 6.02
N HIS A 44 2.68 -14.12 5.93
CA HIS A 44 3.48 -12.93 6.17
C HIS A 44 2.76 -12.01 7.17
N LEU A 45 3.44 -11.66 8.26
CA LEU A 45 2.94 -10.71 9.25
C LEU A 45 3.31 -9.29 8.80
N VAL A 46 2.32 -8.42 8.66
CA VAL A 46 2.47 -7.06 8.18
C VAL A 46 1.87 -6.08 9.18
N HIS A 47 2.67 -5.12 9.65
CA HIS A 47 2.19 -3.94 10.37
C HIS A 47 2.38 -2.71 9.49
N ALA A 48 1.45 -1.77 9.57
CA ALA A 48 1.50 -0.51 8.84
C ALA A 48 1.33 0.65 9.81
N GLU A 49 2.21 1.64 9.70
CA GLU A 49 2.16 2.88 10.47
C GLU A 49 2.32 4.07 9.52
N ASP A 50 1.42 5.05 9.61
CA ASP A 50 1.50 6.24 8.76
C ASP A 50 2.45 7.27 9.39
N GLU A 51 3.41 7.74 8.58
CA GLU A 51 4.37 8.79 8.92
C GLU A 51 4.30 9.92 7.89
N ALA A 52 4.91 11.07 8.19
CA ALA A 52 4.90 12.22 7.27
C ALA A 52 5.60 11.93 5.92
N ALA A 53 6.57 11.01 5.91
CA ALA A 53 7.31 10.62 4.71
C ALA A 53 6.60 9.53 3.88
N GLY A 54 5.51 8.95 4.38
CA GLY A 54 4.79 7.85 3.76
C GLY A 54 4.35 6.79 4.77
N THR A 55 3.92 5.63 4.28
CA THR A 55 3.47 4.52 5.14
C THR A 55 4.64 3.58 5.42
N ARG A 56 5.00 3.43 6.69
CA ARG A 56 6.02 2.48 7.15
C ARG A 56 5.40 1.09 7.31
N LEU A 57 5.90 0.13 6.56
CA LEU A 57 5.52 -1.28 6.65
C LEU A 57 6.57 -2.08 7.40
N LEU A 58 6.12 -2.96 8.31
CA LEU A 58 6.95 -3.99 8.92
C LEU A 58 6.45 -5.36 8.45
N ILE A 59 7.18 -5.99 7.53
CA ILE A 59 6.86 -7.28 6.92
C ILE A 59 7.81 -8.34 7.49
N ASN A 60 7.31 -9.29 8.28
CA ASN A 60 8.13 -10.33 8.93
C ASN A 60 9.34 -9.78 9.71
N GLY A 61 9.20 -8.59 10.31
CA GLY A 61 10.27 -7.89 11.04
C GLY A 61 11.20 -7.05 10.16
N LEU A 62 11.05 -7.08 8.83
CA LEU A 62 11.76 -6.19 7.91
C LEU A 62 10.99 -4.88 7.75
N THR A 63 11.67 -3.76 7.94
CA THR A 63 11.07 -2.43 7.81
C THR A 63 11.26 -1.91 6.39
N VAL A 64 10.17 -1.48 5.77
CA VAL A 64 10.13 -0.89 4.42
C VAL A 64 9.28 0.38 4.47
N LEU A 65 9.74 1.46 3.84
CA LEU A 65 8.97 2.70 3.72
C LEU A 65 8.30 2.76 2.34
N LEU A 66 6.96 2.80 2.31
CA LEU A 66 6.20 3.21 1.13
C LEU A 66 6.19 4.74 1.09
N ALA A 67 7.21 5.31 0.45
CA ALA A 67 7.39 6.75 0.39
C ALA A 67 6.25 7.44 -0.38
N ALA A 68 5.78 8.57 0.14
CA ALA A 68 4.84 9.41 -0.58
C ALA A 68 5.53 10.06 -1.79
N GLU A 69 4.89 10.03 -2.95
CA GLU A 69 5.41 10.68 -4.15
C GLU A 69 5.55 12.19 -3.89
N THR A 70 6.77 12.70 -4.08
CA THR A 70 7.08 14.11 -3.87
C THR A 70 7.62 14.68 -5.16
N ASP A 71 6.93 15.69 -5.68
CA ASP A 71 7.37 16.44 -6.85
C ASP A 71 8.41 17.51 -6.40
N PRO A 72 9.70 17.36 -6.78
CA PRO A 72 10.77 18.28 -6.36
C PRO A 72 10.60 19.70 -6.92
N SER A 73 9.73 19.91 -7.91
CA SER A 73 9.41 21.25 -8.42
C SER A 73 8.43 22.03 -7.53
N THR A 74 7.79 21.36 -6.56
CA THR A 74 6.81 21.98 -5.65
C THR A 74 7.31 21.96 -4.21
N LEU A 75 7.55 23.15 -3.63
CA LEU A 75 8.00 23.29 -2.26
C LEU A 75 6.78 23.50 -1.35
N LYS A 76 6.45 22.48 -0.56
CA LYS A 76 5.29 22.45 0.33
C LYS A 76 5.70 22.52 1.80
N ALA A 77 4.84 23.07 2.64
CA ALA A 77 5.00 23.05 4.09
C ALA A 77 4.87 21.60 4.63
N SER A 78 5.83 21.13 5.41
CA SER A 78 5.79 19.80 6.03
C SER A 78 4.80 19.70 7.20
N GLY A 79 4.40 20.84 7.77
CA GLY A 79 3.53 20.91 8.94
C GLY A 79 2.97 22.31 9.15
N PRO A 80 2.10 22.48 10.16
CA PRO A 80 1.52 23.78 10.49
C PRO A 80 2.58 24.74 11.07
N GLY A 81 2.54 26.00 10.65
CA GLY A 81 3.48 27.02 11.12
C GLY A 81 3.16 28.41 10.58
N LYS A 82 4.03 29.39 10.87
CA LYS A 82 3.94 30.73 10.30
C LYS A 82 5.19 31.02 9.47
N LEU A 83 5.02 31.40 8.20
CA LEU A 83 6.12 31.86 7.39
C LEU A 83 6.60 33.22 7.92
N ILE A 84 7.85 33.30 8.36
CA ILE A 84 8.39 34.55 8.94
C ILE A 84 8.97 35.42 7.85
N ARG A 85 9.88 34.87 7.04
CA ARG A 85 10.55 35.56 5.95
C ARG A 85 11.19 34.61 4.95
N TYR A 86 11.47 35.13 3.76
CA TYR A 86 12.33 34.50 2.78
C TYR A 86 13.79 34.90 2.99
N LEU A 87 14.70 33.94 2.82
CA LEU A 87 16.15 34.14 2.93
C LEU A 87 16.78 34.49 1.58
N VAL A 88 16.05 34.27 0.49
CA VAL A 88 16.47 34.57 -0.88
C VAL A 88 15.37 35.34 -1.60
N PRO A 89 15.70 36.24 -2.56
CA PRO A 89 14.70 36.89 -3.40
C PRO A 89 14.03 35.92 -4.39
N SER A 90 12.78 36.19 -4.76
CA SER A 90 12.11 35.42 -5.80
C SER A 90 12.79 35.59 -7.17
N GLY A 91 12.85 34.51 -7.95
CA GLY A 91 13.50 34.46 -9.25
C GLY A 91 15.02 34.27 -9.19
N ARG A 92 15.57 33.95 -8.01
CA ARG A 92 16.99 33.66 -7.85
C ARG A 92 17.25 32.16 -7.86
N HIS A 93 18.48 31.83 -8.23
CA HIS A 93 19.01 30.48 -8.12
C HIS A 93 19.18 30.09 -6.65
N VAL A 94 18.79 28.86 -6.32
CA VAL A 94 19.07 28.20 -5.05
C VAL A 94 19.70 26.84 -5.32
N ASP A 95 20.64 26.45 -4.47
CA ASP A 95 21.27 25.14 -4.50
C ASP A 95 20.49 24.11 -3.66
N CYS A 96 20.76 22.82 -3.90
CA CYS A 96 20.26 21.74 -3.05
C CYS A 96 20.72 21.93 -1.60
N ASP A 97 19.82 21.65 -0.66
CA ASP A 97 19.98 21.86 0.78
C ASP A 97 20.22 23.33 1.20
N GLN A 98 20.06 24.29 0.29
CA GLN A 98 20.17 25.71 0.63
C GLN A 98 18.89 26.19 1.37
N PRO A 99 19.03 26.87 2.51
CA PRO A 99 17.90 27.53 3.18
C PRO A 99 17.28 28.64 2.32
N TYR A 100 15.97 28.57 2.07
CA TYR A 100 15.25 29.58 1.27
C TYR A 100 14.21 30.38 2.07
N ALA A 101 13.72 29.86 3.19
CA ALA A 101 12.73 30.50 4.05
C ALA A 101 12.91 30.11 5.52
N GLU A 102 12.36 30.90 6.44
CA GLU A 102 12.24 30.56 7.85
C GLU A 102 10.77 30.47 8.25
N VAL A 103 10.41 29.38 8.92
CA VAL A 103 9.08 29.16 9.49
C VAL A 103 9.14 29.08 11.00
N GLU A 104 8.14 29.65 11.66
CA GLU A 104 7.94 29.50 13.10
C GLU A 104 6.99 28.32 13.35
N VAL A 105 7.49 27.31 14.06
CA VAL A 105 6.74 26.13 14.50
C VAL A 105 6.96 25.98 16.00
N MET A 106 5.88 25.95 16.79
CA MET A 106 5.96 25.85 18.25
C MET A 106 6.93 26.86 18.89
N LYS A 107 6.93 28.12 18.42
CA LYS A 107 7.86 29.21 18.84
C LYS A 107 9.34 28.97 18.50
N MET A 108 9.64 27.97 17.68
CA MET A 108 10.97 27.68 17.17
C MET A 108 11.06 28.11 15.70
N LEU A 109 12.11 28.86 15.37
CA LEU A 109 12.44 29.21 13.98
C LEU A 109 13.18 28.05 13.34
N MET A 110 12.62 27.52 12.26
CA MET A 110 13.17 26.42 11.49
C MET A 110 13.43 26.88 10.05
N PRO A 111 14.65 26.69 9.52
CA PRO A 111 14.92 26.96 8.11
C PRO A 111 14.27 25.87 7.24
N LEU A 112 13.65 26.29 6.14
CA LEU A 112 13.23 25.41 5.07
C LEU A 112 14.34 25.30 4.02
N LEU A 113 14.75 24.07 3.72
CA LEU A 113 15.83 23.76 2.79
C LEU A 113 15.25 23.40 1.41
N SER A 114 15.94 23.79 0.34
CA SER A 114 15.56 23.41 -1.02
C SER A 114 15.93 21.93 -1.28
N PRO A 115 15.01 21.09 -1.77
CA PRO A 115 15.28 19.67 -2.07
C PRO A 115 16.12 19.47 -3.34
N ALA A 116 16.25 20.51 -4.17
CA ALA A 116 16.98 20.46 -5.43
C ALA A 116 17.51 21.86 -5.81
N SER A 117 18.38 21.91 -6.82
CA SER A 117 18.90 23.18 -7.34
C SER A 117 18.01 23.73 -8.46
N GLY A 118 17.77 25.04 -8.47
CA GLY A 118 16.94 25.68 -9.49
C GLY A 118 16.53 27.11 -9.18
N ILE A 119 15.63 27.66 -10.00
CA ILE A 119 15.12 29.03 -9.85
C ILE A 119 13.83 29.03 -9.05
N ILE A 120 13.83 29.68 -7.89
CA ILE A 120 12.70 29.65 -6.96
C ILE A 120 11.68 30.77 -7.22
N ARG A 121 10.38 30.46 -7.20
CA ARG A 121 9.26 31.41 -7.33
C ARG A 121 8.30 31.26 -6.17
N PHE A 122 8.17 32.29 -5.34
CA PHE A 122 7.28 32.26 -4.17
C PHE A 122 5.83 32.49 -4.57
N VAL A 123 4.93 31.75 -3.91
CA VAL A 123 3.48 31.85 -4.11
C VAL A 123 2.80 32.48 -2.90
N VAL A 124 3.38 32.30 -1.72
CA VAL A 124 2.83 32.78 -0.44
C VAL A 124 3.57 34.05 0.00
N ALA A 125 2.87 34.93 0.72
CA ALA A 125 3.46 36.14 1.29
C ALA A 125 4.07 35.85 2.67
N GLU A 126 5.13 36.59 3.01
CA GLU A 126 5.71 36.57 4.35
C GLU A 126 4.66 36.94 5.42
N GLY A 127 4.72 36.29 6.58
CA GLY A 127 3.76 36.45 7.66
C GLY A 127 2.52 35.55 7.55
N ALA A 128 2.31 34.84 6.44
CA ALA A 128 1.18 33.93 6.27
C ALA A 128 1.25 32.72 7.21
N VAL A 129 0.07 32.23 7.62
CA VAL A 129 -0.07 30.96 8.34
C VAL A 129 -0.12 29.83 7.33
N LEU A 130 0.71 28.81 7.55
CA LEU A 130 0.84 27.62 6.71
C LEU A 130 0.19 26.43 7.39
N ALA A 131 -0.53 25.62 6.63
CA ALA A 131 -0.95 24.26 6.98
C ALA A 131 -0.03 23.22 6.33
N ALA A 132 -0.07 21.97 6.83
CA ALA A 132 0.65 20.87 6.20
C ALA A 132 0.18 20.68 4.75
N GLY A 133 1.12 20.65 3.81
CA GLY A 133 0.86 20.51 2.37
C GLY A 133 0.69 21.82 1.60
N ASP A 134 0.63 22.98 2.26
CA ASP A 134 0.48 24.27 1.59
C ASP A 134 1.68 24.55 0.67
N LEU A 135 1.39 24.99 -0.56
CA LEU A 135 2.41 25.34 -1.55
C LEU A 135 3.07 26.67 -1.20
N ILE A 136 4.34 26.66 -0.81
CA ILE A 136 5.12 27.85 -0.45
C ILE A 136 5.74 28.47 -1.69
N ALA A 137 6.35 27.63 -2.53
CA ALA A 137 7.11 28.06 -3.70
C ALA A 137 7.12 26.99 -4.80
N LYS A 138 7.42 27.41 -6.02
CA LYS A 138 7.76 26.54 -7.15
C LYS A 138 9.24 26.65 -7.45
N LEU A 139 9.85 25.56 -7.87
CA LEU A 139 11.25 25.49 -8.25
C LEU A 139 11.35 25.08 -9.72
N ASP A 140 11.86 25.97 -10.56
CA ASP A 140 12.23 25.63 -11.93
C ASP A 140 13.57 24.88 -11.87
N LEU A 141 13.52 23.56 -11.96
CA LEU A 141 14.68 22.67 -11.83
C LEU A 141 15.66 22.88 -12.99
N GLU A 142 16.94 23.08 -12.69
CA GLU A 142 17.99 23.21 -13.71
C GLU A 142 18.42 21.86 -14.28
N ASP A 143 18.49 20.84 -13.43
CA ASP A 143 18.90 19.50 -13.81
C ASP A 143 17.69 18.58 -14.01
N ALA A 144 17.51 18.04 -15.23
CA ALA A 144 16.51 17.03 -15.52
C ALA A 144 16.68 15.75 -14.66
N ARG A 145 17.88 15.53 -14.09
CA ARG A 145 18.15 14.46 -13.12
C ARG A 145 17.51 14.73 -11.74
N ALA A 146 17.35 15.97 -11.32
CA ALA A 146 16.61 16.29 -10.10
C ALA A 146 15.11 16.04 -10.29
N ALA A 147 14.59 16.28 -11.50
CA ALA A 147 13.26 15.82 -11.89
C ALA A 147 13.15 14.28 -11.91
N ALA A 148 14.25 13.55 -12.11
CA ALA A 148 14.32 12.09 -12.05
C ALA A 148 14.35 11.50 -10.62
N VAL A 149 14.24 12.33 -9.58
CA VAL A 149 13.85 11.87 -8.22
C VAL A 149 12.35 11.55 -8.16
N SER A 150 11.57 12.00 -9.16
CA SER A 150 10.22 11.48 -9.40
C SER A 150 10.30 9.99 -9.70
N SER A 151 9.53 9.19 -8.97
CA SER A 151 9.53 7.74 -9.08
C SER A 151 9.17 7.31 -10.50
N GLU A 152 9.99 6.44 -11.11
CA GLU A 152 9.59 5.83 -12.38
C GLU A 152 8.44 4.84 -12.15
N PRO A 153 7.41 4.81 -13.02
CA PRO A 153 6.34 3.83 -12.91
C PRO A 153 6.91 2.41 -12.97
N PHE A 154 6.38 1.52 -12.13
CA PHE A 154 6.74 0.11 -12.20
C PHE A 154 6.27 -0.48 -13.54
N LYS A 155 7.23 -0.82 -14.41
CA LYS A 155 6.97 -1.43 -15.74
C LYS A 155 6.98 -2.96 -15.73
N GLY A 156 7.23 -3.56 -14.57
CA GLY A 156 7.27 -5.01 -14.43
C GLY A 156 5.87 -5.62 -14.34
N GLN A 157 5.85 -6.93 -14.14
CA GLN A 157 4.65 -7.67 -13.78
C GLN A 157 4.89 -8.35 -12.44
N PHE A 158 3.81 -8.75 -11.76
CA PHE A 158 3.96 -9.67 -10.65
C PHE A 158 4.60 -10.98 -11.13
N PRO A 159 5.47 -11.60 -10.32
CA PRO A 159 5.91 -12.97 -10.60
C PRO A 159 4.71 -13.90 -10.64
N ASP A 160 4.85 -15.05 -11.31
CA ASP A 160 3.82 -16.08 -11.32
C ASP A 160 3.75 -16.71 -9.93
N LEU A 161 2.77 -16.25 -9.14
CA LEU A 161 2.53 -16.70 -7.76
C LEU A 161 1.39 -17.72 -7.75
N GLY A 162 1.57 -18.78 -6.96
CA GLY A 162 0.57 -19.79 -6.75
C GLY A 162 -0.62 -19.30 -5.90
N PRO A 163 -1.56 -20.20 -5.58
CA PRO A 163 -2.71 -19.86 -4.74
C PRO A 163 -2.28 -19.32 -3.36
N PRO A 164 -3.10 -18.46 -2.73
CA PRO A 164 -2.74 -17.82 -1.45
C PRO A 164 -2.58 -18.84 -0.31
N THR A 165 -3.24 -19.99 -0.40
CA THR A 165 -3.09 -21.11 0.54
C THR A 165 -2.29 -22.22 -0.13
N ALA A 166 -1.48 -22.94 0.66
CA ALA A 166 -0.71 -24.07 0.17
C ALA A 166 -1.62 -25.06 -0.60
N PRO A 167 -1.23 -25.47 -1.82
CA PRO A 167 -2.05 -26.36 -2.63
C PRO A 167 -2.22 -27.69 -1.89
N SER A 168 -3.46 -28.17 -1.85
CA SER A 168 -3.79 -29.44 -1.22
C SER A 168 -4.24 -30.44 -2.27
N GLU A 169 -3.68 -31.64 -2.25
CA GLU A 169 -4.11 -32.75 -3.13
C GLU A 169 -5.46 -33.36 -2.70
N ARG A 170 -5.95 -32.96 -1.52
CA ARG A 170 -7.23 -33.40 -0.98
C ARG A 170 -8.39 -32.74 -1.72
N ILE A 171 -9.24 -33.54 -2.34
CA ILE A 171 -10.34 -33.05 -3.19
C ILE A 171 -11.37 -32.18 -2.43
N ASP A 172 -11.58 -32.43 -1.14
CA ASP A 172 -12.45 -31.61 -0.28
C ASP A 172 -11.90 -30.19 -0.12
N HIS A 173 -10.58 -30.03 -0.05
CA HIS A 173 -9.93 -28.71 -0.02
C HIS A 173 -9.94 -28.03 -1.40
N VAL A 174 -9.68 -28.77 -2.48
CA VAL A 174 -9.75 -28.26 -3.86
C VAL A 174 -11.15 -27.74 -4.16
N PHE A 175 -12.18 -28.51 -3.82
CA PHE A 175 -13.58 -28.10 -3.95
C PHE A 175 -13.88 -26.82 -3.16
N ALA A 176 -13.48 -26.76 -1.88
CA ALA A 176 -13.72 -25.60 -1.04
C ALA A 176 -13.06 -24.32 -1.61
N ALA A 177 -11.83 -24.43 -2.12
CA ALA A 177 -11.14 -23.34 -2.77
C ALA A 177 -11.84 -22.88 -4.07
N ALA A 178 -12.22 -23.81 -4.95
CA ALA A 178 -12.93 -23.51 -6.19
C ALA A 178 -14.30 -22.87 -5.93
N LEU A 179 -15.04 -23.37 -4.93
CA LEU A 179 -16.31 -22.79 -4.50
C LEU A 179 -16.15 -21.38 -3.94
N GLY A 180 -15.12 -21.14 -3.13
CA GLY A 180 -14.79 -19.81 -2.62
C GLY A 180 -14.51 -18.81 -3.74
N ARG A 181 -13.70 -19.22 -4.72
CA ARG A 181 -13.39 -18.39 -5.91
C ARG A 181 -14.66 -18.10 -6.73
N ALA A 182 -15.51 -19.10 -6.94
CA ALA A 182 -16.78 -18.91 -7.64
C ALA A 182 -17.70 -17.91 -6.91
N LYS A 183 -17.79 -17.99 -5.57
CA LYS A 183 -18.55 -17.02 -4.76
C LYS A 183 -17.99 -15.61 -4.89
N ASN A 184 -16.67 -15.45 -4.83
CA ASN A 184 -16.02 -14.15 -5.01
C ASN A 184 -16.40 -13.51 -6.36
N VAL A 185 -16.39 -14.29 -7.44
CA VAL A 185 -16.82 -13.83 -8.78
C VAL A 185 -18.28 -13.38 -8.76
N LEU A 186 -19.17 -14.12 -8.09
CA LEU A 186 -20.59 -13.75 -7.95
C LEU A 186 -20.80 -12.48 -7.11
N GLU A 187 -19.92 -12.24 -6.15
CA GLU A 187 -19.90 -11.02 -5.32
C GLU A 187 -19.25 -9.83 -6.05
N GLY A 188 -18.77 -10.00 -7.28
CA GLY A 188 -18.17 -8.95 -8.11
C GLY A 188 -16.66 -8.82 -7.97
N TYR A 189 -16.00 -9.72 -7.22
CA TYR A 189 -14.55 -9.79 -7.09
C TYR A 189 -13.97 -10.73 -8.16
N TYR A 190 -13.39 -10.15 -9.21
CA TYR A 190 -12.82 -10.92 -10.32
C TYR A 190 -11.31 -11.10 -10.15
N ALA A 191 -10.87 -12.35 -10.04
CA ALA A 191 -9.47 -12.74 -10.15
C ALA A 191 -9.37 -13.91 -11.15
N GLY A 192 -8.86 -13.65 -12.36
CA GLY A 192 -8.74 -14.65 -13.44
C GLY A 192 -10.01 -14.85 -14.28
N ARG A 193 -10.00 -15.89 -15.13
CA ARG A 193 -11.12 -16.20 -16.05
C ARG A 193 -12.19 -17.01 -15.34
N ALA A 194 -13.44 -16.54 -15.40
CA ALA A 194 -14.59 -17.22 -14.80
C ALA A 194 -14.77 -18.67 -15.31
N THR A 195 -14.45 -18.94 -16.57
CA THR A 195 -14.51 -20.28 -17.16
C THR A 195 -13.62 -21.28 -16.45
N ASP A 196 -12.42 -20.87 -16.06
CA ASP A 196 -11.43 -21.74 -15.43
C ASP A 196 -11.83 -22.06 -13.99
N ILE A 197 -12.41 -21.07 -13.30
CA ILE A 197 -12.95 -21.23 -11.94
C ILE A 197 -14.13 -22.21 -11.93
N VAL A 198 -15.08 -22.05 -12.87
CA VAL A 198 -16.23 -22.95 -12.99
C VAL A 198 -15.79 -24.36 -13.38
N GLY A 199 -14.84 -24.49 -14.32
CA GLY A 199 -14.27 -25.78 -14.70
C GLY A 199 -13.68 -26.53 -13.51
N ALA A 200 -12.80 -25.87 -12.74
CA ALA A 200 -12.21 -26.46 -11.54
C ALA A 200 -13.25 -26.87 -10.48
N LEU A 201 -14.34 -26.10 -10.35
CA LEU A 201 -15.44 -26.45 -9.44
C LEU A 201 -16.19 -27.70 -9.90
N VAL A 202 -16.49 -27.80 -11.20
CA VAL A 202 -17.17 -28.96 -11.80
C VAL A 202 -16.29 -30.21 -11.69
N ASP A 203 -15.01 -30.11 -12.03
CA ASP A 203 -14.05 -31.21 -11.93
C ASP A 203 -13.96 -31.76 -10.49
N ALA A 204 -14.00 -30.86 -9.50
CA ALA A 204 -13.99 -31.25 -8.09
C ALA A 204 -15.31 -31.94 -7.66
N LEU A 205 -16.45 -31.49 -8.19
CA LEU A 205 -17.78 -32.06 -7.93
C LEU A 205 -17.95 -33.45 -8.54
N ASP A 206 -17.35 -33.71 -9.69
CA ASP A 206 -17.42 -35.01 -10.37
C ASP A 206 -16.59 -36.11 -9.69
N SER A 207 -15.75 -35.75 -8.71
CA SER A 207 -14.95 -36.72 -7.98
C SER A 207 -15.79 -37.52 -6.97
N PRO A 208 -15.85 -38.87 -7.09
CA PRO A 208 -16.62 -39.70 -6.17
C PRO A 208 -16.07 -39.71 -4.74
N ALA A 209 -14.83 -39.25 -4.55
CA ALA A 209 -14.17 -39.17 -3.25
C ALA A 209 -14.62 -37.95 -2.41
N LEU A 210 -15.26 -36.95 -3.02
CA LEU A 210 -15.62 -35.70 -2.36
C LEU A 210 -16.55 -35.90 -1.17
N ALA A 211 -17.70 -36.55 -1.38
CA ALA A 211 -18.72 -36.71 -0.34
C ALA A 211 -18.23 -37.51 0.89
N PRO A 212 -17.52 -38.66 0.74
CA PRO A 212 -16.95 -39.36 1.88
C PRO A 212 -15.94 -38.54 2.69
N LEU A 213 -15.13 -37.71 2.03
CA LEU A 213 -14.12 -36.88 2.68
C LEU A 213 -14.75 -35.72 3.47
N GLN A 214 -15.74 -35.04 2.89
CA GLN A 214 -16.51 -34.00 3.58
C GLN A 214 -17.22 -34.54 4.82
N TRP A 215 -17.84 -35.73 4.71
CA TRP A 215 -18.50 -36.38 5.84
C TRP A 215 -17.52 -36.67 6.99
N ARG A 216 -16.36 -37.24 6.68
CA ARG A 216 -15.32 -37.53 7.68
C ARG A 216 -14.76 -36.26 8.34
N GLY A 217 -14.53 -35.21 7.58
CA GLY A 217 -14.06 -33.92 8.11
C GLY A 217 -15.08 -33.28 9.06
N GLY A 218 -16.37 -33.35 8.72
CA GLY A 218 -17.45 -32.88 9.61
C GLY A 218 -17.54 -33.66 10.93
N MET A 219 -17.26 -34.96 10.90
CA MET A 219 -17.24 -35.79 12.12
C MET A 219 -16.02 -35.53 13.01
N SER A 220 -14.84 -35.23 12.44
CA SER A 220 -13.63 -35.02 13.26
C SER A 220 -13.55 -33.63 13.88
N GLY A 221 -14.25 -32.63 13.33
CA GLY A 221 -14.33 -31.28 13.91
C GLY A 221 -15.38 -31.11 15.02
N ALA A 222 -16.18 -32.15 15.27
CA ALA A 222 -17.23 -32.16 16.30
C ALA A 222 -16.82 -32.88 17.60
N ALA A 223 -15.56 -33.31 17.72
CA ALA A 223 -14.95 -33.90 18.91
C ALA A 223 -13.87 -32.97 19.46
#